data_AF-A0A924PD50-F1
#
_entry.id   AF-A0A924PD50-F1
#
_cell.length_a   1.000
_cell.length_b   1.000
_cell.length_c   1.000
_cell.angle_alpha   90.00
_cell.angle_beta   90.00
_cell.angle_gamma   90.00
#
_symmetry.space_group_name_H-M   'P 1'
#
loop_
_entity.id
_entity.type
_entity.pdbx_description
1 polymer ?
#
loop_
_entity_poly.entity_id
_entity_poly.type
_entity_poly.pdbx_seq_one_letter_code
_entity_poly.pdbx_strand_id
1 'polypeptide(L)'
;MKYPLSQLIAPLMATALTMFVSSAFAGNAASLKIQKDFSMACAEAFKISHPDDTQGLGGKICECAGPESKSQGATDAVIKSETASIRKDPKHEVTDKHVLDAMKYCAIETLQALD
;
A
#
# COMPACT_ATOMS: atom_id res chain seq x y z
N MET A 1 16.25 -63.89 5.70
CA MET A 1 15.97 -62.43 5.69
C MET A 1 14.46 -62.28 5.60
N LYS A 2 13.72 -61.33 6.17
CA LYS A 2 13.81 -60.29 7.20
C LYS A 2 12.36 -59.70 7.22
N TYR A 3 11.93 -59.11 8.33
CA TYR A 3 10.54 -58.92 8.80
C TYR A 3 9.43 -58.34 7.88
N PRO A 4 8.15 -58.63 8.20
CA PRO A 4 6.94 -58.03 7.61
C PRO A 4 6.57 -56.70 8.29
N LEU A 5 5.95 -55.78 7.54
CA LEU A 5 5.34 -54.54 8.04
C LEU A 5 4.18 -54.24 7.06
N SER A 6 2.93 -54.60 7.35
CA SER A 6 2.06 -53.95 8.33
C SER A 6 1.94 -52.45 8.04
N GLN A 7 0.68 -51.99 8.00
CA GLN A 7 0.26 -50.60 8.19
C GLN A 7 0.26 -49.70 6.95
N LEU A 8 -0.74 -48.86 6.68
CA LEU A 8 -1.92 -48.44 7.43
C LEU A 8 -2.82 -47.71 6.41
N ILE A 9 -4.10 -48.09 6.37
CA ILE A 9 -5.25 -47.19 6.42
C ILE A 9 -5.17 -45.94 5.54
N ALA A 10 -5.93 -45.95 4.46
CA ALA A 10 -6.55 -44.75 3.93
C ALA A 10 -7.69 -44.32 4.87
N PRO A 11 -7.72 -43.06 5.32
CA PRO A 11 -8.98 -42.44 5.67
C PRO A 11 -9.15 -41.11 4.93
N LEU A 12 -10.24 -41.07 4.18
CA LEU A 12 -11.23 -39.99 4.23
C LEU A 12 -10.67 -38.56 4.22
N MET A 13 -10.44 -38.06 3.00
CA MET A 13 -10.53 -36.62 2.70
C MET A 13 -12.00 -36.18 2.86
N ALA A 14 -12.49 -36.07 4.10
CA ALA A 14 -13.70 -35.32 4.39
C ALA A 14 -13.29 -33.87 4.61
N THR A 15 -13.28 -33.13 3.50
CA THR A 15 -13.20 -31.66 3.44
C THR A 15 -14.33 -31.04 4.27
N ALA A 16 -14.09 -30.89 5.57
CA ALA A 16 -14.85 -30.02 6.46
C ALA A 16 -14.06 -28.71 6.64
N LEU A 17 -13.96 -27.94 5.57
CA LEU A 17 -13.59 -26.53 5.62
C LEU A 17 -14.85 -25.74 5.30
N THR A 18 -15.79 -25.75 6.24
CA THR A 18 -16.89 -24.78 6.26
C THR A 18 -16.26 -23.40 6.35
N MET A 19 -16.35 -22.69 5.24
CA MET A 19 -15.89 -21.32 5.02
C MET A 19 -16.41 -20.42 6.14
N PHE A 20 -15.53 -20.10 7.09
CA PHE A 20 -15.73 -19.00 8.00
C PHE A 20 -15.36 -17.70 7.28
N VAL A 21 -16.31 -16.77 7.29
CA VAL A 21 -16.09 -15.33 7.52
C VAL A 21 -15.64 -14.51 6.31
N SER A 22 -16.47 -13.55 5.91
CA SER A 22 -16.20 -12.12 6.17
C SER A 22 -17.21 -11.19 5.49
N SER A 23 -18.10 -10.64 6.30
CA SER A 23 -18.75 -9.34 6.04
C SER A 23 -17.69 -8.24 6.07
N ALA A 24 -17.18 -7.80 4.91
CA ALA A 24 -16.06 -6.83 4.83
C ALA A 24 -16.27 -5.63 3.87
N PHE A 25 -17.52 -5.20 3.63
CA PHE A 25 -17.78 -4.04 2.75
C PHE A 25 -17.81 -2.67 3.46
N ALA A 26 -17.50 -2.61 4.77
CA ALA A 26 -17.47 -1.35 5.52
C ALA A 26 -16.12 -0.61 5.49
N GLY A 27 -15.05 -1.21 4.94
CA GLY A 27 -13.68 -0.67 4.99
C GLY A 27 -13.31 0.36 3.92
N ASN A 28 -14.10 0.50 2.85
CA ASN A 28 -13.67 1.32 1.69
C ASN A 28 -13.66 2.82 1.97
N ALA A 29 -14.61 3.35 2.75
CA ALA A 29 -14.68 4.78 3.04
C ALA A 29 -13.54 5.27 3.95
N ALA A 30 -13.15 4.45 4.95
CA ALA A 30 -12.03 4.77 5.83
C ALA A 30 -10.70 4.73 5.08
N SER A 31 -10.52 3.74 4.20
CA SER A 31 -9.31 3.61 3.39
C SER A 31 -9.15 4.77 2.38
N LEU A 32 -10.24 5.19 1.73
CA LEU A 32 -10.23 6.38 0.85
C LEU A 32 -9.78 7.65 1.60
N LYS A 33 -10.24 7.83 2.84
CA LYS A 33 -9.82 8.96 3.67
C LYS A 33 -8.32 8.91 3.99
N ILE A 34 -7.80 7.74 4.33
CA ILE A 34 -6.37 7.53 4.65
C ILE A 34 -5.49 7.83 3.43
N GLN A 35 -5.90 7.37 2.24
CA GLN A 35 -5.19 7.65 1.00
C GLN A 35 -5.18 9.15 0.68
N LYS A 36 -6.32 9.82 0.83
CA LYS A 36 -6.41 11.28 0.62
C LYS A 36 -5.56 12.06 1.62
N ASP A 37 -5.56 11.64 2.89
CA ASP A 37 -4.74 12.26 3.94
C ASP A 37 -3.24 12.12 3.65
N PHE A 38 -2.82 10.97 3.08
CA PHE A 38 -1.46 10.75 2.61
C PHE A 38 -1.12 11.66 1.42
N SER A 39 -1.94 11.67 0.37
CA SER A 39 -1.71 12.49 -0.83
C SER A 39 -1.57 13.97 -0.48
N MET A 40 -2.39 14.48 0.43
CA MET A 40 -2.28 15.86 0.93
C MET A 40 -0.97 16.10 1.68
N ALA A 41 -0.62 15.22 2.64
CA ALA A 41 0.62 15.38 3.42
C ALA A 41 1.87 15.33 2.53
N CYS A 42 1.88 14.40 1.58
CA CYS A 42 2.93 14.26 0.58
C CYS A 42 3.03 15.52 -0.29
N ALA A 43 1.91 16.02 -0.81
CA ALA A 43 1.92 17.22 -1.66
C ALA A 43 2.37 18.47 -0.89
N GLU A 44 1.96 18.62 0.37
CA GLU A 44 2.43 19.68 1.26
C GLU A 44 3.95 19.58 1.49
N ALA A 45 4.46 18.39 1.81
CA ALA A 45 5.88 18.15 2.01
C ALA A 45 6.70 18.43 0.75
N PHE A 46 6.18 18.06 -0.42
CA PHE A 46 6.78 18.35 -1.70
C PHE A 46 6.82 19.86 -1.96
N LYS A 47 5.73 20.58 -1.72
CA LYS A 47 5.65 22.04 -1.88
C LYS A 47 6.61 22.78 -0.94
N ILE A 48 6.80 22.28 0.28
CA ILE A 48 7.78 22.84 1.23
C ILE A 48 9.21 22.62 0.73
N SER A 49 9.50 21.44 0.17
CA SER A 49 10.84 21.07 -0.30
C SER A 49 11.17 21.65 -1.68
N HIS A 50 10.16 21.87 -2.51
CA HIS A 50 10.24 22.38 -3.88
C HIS A 50 9.20 23.49 -4.10
N PRO A 51 9.42 24.69 -3.51
CA PRO A 51 8.49 25.81 -3.65
C PRO A 51 8.33 26.30 -5.09
N ASP A 52 9.31 25.98 -5.95
CA ASP A 52 9.33 26.34 -7.38
C ASP A 52 8.61 25.32 -8.28
N ASP A 53 7.91 24.33 -7.72
CA ASP A 53 7.06 23.39 -8.48
C ASP A 53 5.83 24.10 -9.07
N THR A 54 6.08 24.87 -10.13
CA THR A 54 5.08 25.65 -10.88
C THR A 54 4.14 24.77 -11.71
N GLN A 55 4.54 23.54 -12.00
CA GLN A 55 3.76 22.58 -12.80
C GLN A 55 2.88 21.66 -11.94
N GLY A 56 3.01 21.72 -10.62
CA GLY A 56 2.25 20.89 -9.67
C GLY A 56 2.57 19.40 -9.83
N LEU A 57 3.80 19.07 -10.26
CA LEU A 57 4.21 17.69 -10.50
C LEU A 57 4.23 16.90 -9.20
N GLY A 58 4.72 17.50 -8.12
CA GLY A 58 4.69 16.88 -6.80
C GLY A 58 3.28 16.55 -6.34
N GLY A 59 2.33 17.45 -6.62
CA GLY A 59 0.91 17.21 -6.35
C GLY A 59 0.38 15.98 -7.08
N LYS A 60 0.62 15.89 -8.40
CA LYS A 60 0.18 14.76 -9.23
C LYS A 60 0.79 13.42 -8.80
N ILE A 61 2.08 13.42 -8.48
CA ILE A 61 2.78 12.22 -7.99
C ILE A 61 2.13 11.75 -6.68
N CYS A 62 1.90 12.67 -5.74
CA CYS A 62 1.30 12.35 -4.45
C CYS A 62 -0.18 11.92 -4.55
N GLU A 63 -0.96 12.50 -5.47
CA GLU A 63 -2.34 12.08 -5.77
C GLU A 63 -2.40 10.65 -6.32
N CYS A 64 -1.46 10.28 -7.18
CA CYS A 64 -1.34 8.91 -7.69
C CYS A 64 -0.82 7.93 -6.60
N ALA A 65 0.18 8.35 -5.81
CA ALA A 65 0.85 7.46 -4.88
C ALA A 65 -0.05 6.97 -3.74
N GLY A 66 -1.04 7.76 -3.32
CA GLY A 66 -2.00 7.37 -2.26
C GLY A 66 -2.76 6.07 -2.55
N PRO A 67 -3.58 6.01 -3.61
CA PRO A 67 -4.27 4.80 -4.00
C PRO A 67 -3.30 3.69 -4.48
N GLU A 68 -2.23 4.06 -5.20
CA GLU A 68 -1.29 3.08 -5.74
C GLU A 68 -0.51 2.35 -4.64
N SER A 69 -0.20 3.01 -3.52
CA SER A 69 0.42 2.36 -2.35
C SER A 69 -0.39 1.15 -1.90
N LYS A 70 -1.72 1.25 -1.92
CA LYS A 70 -2.61 0.14 -1.56
C LYS A 70 -2.63 -0.95 -2.63
N SER A 71 -2.64 -0.58 -3.92
CA SER A 71 -2.51 -1.52 -5.04
C SER A 71 -1.21 -2.34 -4.95
N GLN A 72 -0.13 -1.71 -4.51
CA GLN A 72 1.16 -2.34 -4.28
C GLN A 72 1.20 -3.24 -3.03
N GLY A 73 0.20 -3.15 -2.13
CA GLY A 73 0.09 -3.98 -0.93
C GLY A 73 0.33 -3.27 0.39
N ALA A 74 0.49 -1.94 0.41
CA ALA A 74 0.55 -1.19 1.66
C ALA A 74 -0.77 -1.27 2.43
N THR A 75 -0.68 -1.49 3.73
CA THR A 75 -1.87 -1.48 4.61
C THR A 75 -2.24 -0.05 4.99
N ASP A 76 -3.52 0.18 5.30
CA ASP A 76 -4.01 1.47 5.80
C ASP A 76 -3.22 1.98 7.03
N ALA A 77 -2.76 1.06 7.90
CA ALA A 77 -1.95 1.40 9.07
C ALA A 77 -0.56 1.92 8.69
N VAL A 78 0.07 1.31 7.69
CA VAL A 78 1.36 1.75 7.14
C VAL A 78 1.23 3.11 6.49
N ILE A 79 0.24 3.29 5.61
CA ILE A 79 -0.02 4.58 4.94
C ILE A 79 -0.24 5.68 5.98
N LYS A 80 -1.03 5.41 7.02
CA LYS A 80 -1.27 6.36 8.10
C LYS A 80 -0.01 6.68 8.91
N SER A 81 0.84 5.68 9.18
CA SER A 81 2.10 5.87 9.87
C SER A 81 3.05 6.75 9.07
N GLU A 82 3.24 6.46 7.78
CA GLU A 82 4.08 7.26 6.88
C GLU A 82 3.52 8.69 6.73
N THR A 83 2.20 8.84 6.61
CA THR A 83 1.54 10.16 6.60
C THR A 83 1.88 10.98 7.84
N ALA A 84 1.84 10.36 9.03
CA ALA A 84 2.16 11.05 10.28
C ALA A 84 3.64 11.46 10.34
N SER A 85 4.55 10.62 9.85
CA SER A 85 5.97 10.93 9.76
C SER A 85 6.25 12.10 8.82
N ILE A 86 5.66 12.10 7.61
CA ILE A 86 5.78 13.18 6.63
C ILE A 86 5.26 14.51 7.19
N ARG A 87 4.12 14.50 7.92
CA ARG A 87 3.59 15.71 8.55
C ARG A 87 4.49 16.26 9.65
N LYS A 88 5.19 15.37 10.37
CA LYS A 88 6.10 15.77 11.44
C LYS A 88 7.41 16.32 10.88
N ASP A 89 7.93 15.68 9.83
CA ASP A 89 9.12 16.11 9.12
C ASP A 89 8.88 16.05 7.61
N PRO A 90 8.73 17.20 6.93
CA PRO A 90 8.56 17.26 5.48
C PRO A 90 9.70 16.63 4.68
N LYS A 91 10.86 16.39 5.30
CA LYS A 91 12.02 15.72 4.69
C LYS A 91 12.12 14.25 5.05
N HIS A 92 11.11 13.69 5.74
CA HIS A 92 11.06 12.28 6.10
C HIS A 92 11.18 11.40 4.85
N GLU A 93 12.15 10.50 4.85
CA GLU A 93 12.28 9.47 3.83
C GLU A 93 11.27 8.36 4.11
N VAL A 94 10.35 8.13 3.17
CA VAL A 94 9.39 7.03 3.25
C VAL A 94 10.16 5.72 3.38
N THR A 95 9.79 4.90 4.37
CA THR A 95 10.55 3.67 4.69
C THR A 95 9.87 2.41 4.16
N ASP A 96 8.54 2.43 4.03
CA ASP A 96 7.80 1.30 3.49
C ASP A 96 8.05 1.11 1.98
N LYS A 97 8.40 -0.13 1.60
CA LYS A 97 8.72 -0.47 0.21
C LYS A 97 7.54 -0.28 -0.75
N HIS A 98 6.31 -0.56 -0.32
CA HIS A 98 5.14 -0.49 -1.19
C HIS A 98 4.74 0.96 -1.45
N VAL A 99 4.83 1.80 -0.43
CA VAL A 99 4.64 3.25 -0.56
C VAL A 99 5.75 3.86 -1.44
N LEU A 100 7.01 3.46 -1.24
CA LEU A 100 8.12 3.90 -2.08
C LEU A 100 7.96 3.50 -3.55
N ASP A 101 7.59 2.25 -3.81
CA ASP A 101 7.43 1.75 -5.18
C ASP A 101 6.23 2.42 -5.88
N ALA A 102 5.14 2.68 -5.15
CA ALA A 102 4.03 3.49 -5.64
C ALA A 102 4.47 4.91 -6.01
N MET A 103 5.25 5.58 -5.16
CA MET A 103 5.76 6.92 -5.46
C MET A 103 6.66 6.94 -6.69
N LYS A 104 7.56 5.96 -6.84
CA LYS A 104 8.42 5.83 -8.04
C LYS A 104 7.61 5.57 -9.30
N TYR A 105 6.65 4.65 -9.24
CA TYR A 105 5.76 4.36 -10.36
C TYR A 105 5.02 5.63 -10.81
N CYS A 106 4.40 6.33 -9.86
CA CYS A 106 3.67 7.56 -10.14
C CYS A 106 4.56 8.69 -10.66
N ALA A 107 5.81 8.78 -10.21
CA ALA A 107 6.79 9.72 -10.76
C ALA A 107 7.10 9.40 -12.23
N ILE A 108 7.32 8.13 -12.57
CA ILE A 108 7.57 7.70 -13.95
C ILE A 108 6.36 8.02 -14.83
N GLU A 109 5.15 7.64 -14.42
CA GLU A 109 3.94 7.93 -15.20
C GLU A 109 3.70 9.43 -15.39
N THR A 110 3.88 10.21 -14.33
CA THR A 110 3.69 11.66 -14.39
C THR A 110 4.70 12.32 -15.33
N LEU A 111 5.96 11.87 -15.32
CA LEU A 111 6.99 12.38 -16.22
C LEU A 111 6.76 11.96 -17.67
N GLN A 112 6.34 10.71 -17.91
CA GLN A 112 6.01 10.22 -19.25
C GLN A 112 4.82 10.97 -19.87
N ALA A 113 3.90 11.49 -19.07
CA ALA A 113 2.76 12.27 -19.55
C ALA A 113 3.12 13.72 -19.96
N LEU A 114 4.37 14.16 -19.76
CA LEU A 114 4.85 15.50 -20.11
C LEU A 114 5.70 15.53 -21.39
N ASP A 115 6.19 14.38 -21.85
CA ASP A 115 6.84 14.18 -23.16
C ASP A 115 5.80 14.05 -24.28
#